data_AF-A0A938LYM7-F1
#
_entry.id   AF-A0A938LYM7-F1
#
_cell.length_a   1.000
_cell.length_b   1.000
_cell.length_c   1.000
_cell.angle_alpha   90.00
_cell.angle_beta   90.00
_cell.angle_gamma   90.00
#
_symmetry.space_group_name_H-M   'P 1'
#
loop_
_entity.id
_entity.type
_entity.pdbx_description
1 polymer ?
#
loop_
_entity_poly.entity_id
_entity_poly.type
_entity_poly.pdbx_seq_one_letter_code
_entity_poly.pdbx_strand_id
1 'polypeptide(L)'
;MTHATHAPADLGWKPHWLTQRDGRGGWIMLPAQCRFVHHTDEVSERIRALSDRPVDEVAAALGMAADQVKKHTRTRMQYYQRDFRNFCPFGIAQMDNGELILAGVLDQSSSREKTAMAFSADGGETWSDLQRIGRSVYGRPMGLTSLGGGELIFSAEAGTGGGKPVRFFSKDYGRTWRERHPLPESSMGRRINTEGSYLVDRDGSGRAVRIAAFGWMGPKDYRYPVDAAVGGFHWSSDGGRTWSAEICPTEWTWEEMFEGRTYQRGVSEGSLVRAANGWIVAALRTDMEARHMRFHNDNLEGIGISISEDDGRTWSPVRVLFPAGKMHAHLLALPDGTLV
;
A
#
# COMPACT_ATOMS: atom_id res chain seq x y z
N MET A 1 31.06 26.45 1.17
CA MET A 1 29.69 26.76 1.61
C MET A 1 29.33 25.72 2.66
N THR A 2 29.14 26.18 3.90
CA THR A 2 28.88 25.36 5.09
C THR A 2 27.46 24.78 5.02
N HIS A 3 27.33 23.46 5.07
CA HIS A 3 26.04 22.79 5.25
C HIS A 3 25.53 23.10 6.66
N ALA A 4 24.43 23.86 6.75
CA ALA A 4 23.69 23.99 7.99
C ALA A 4 23.09 22.63 8.32
N THR A 5 23.55 22.04 9.42
CA THR A 5 22.88 20.94 10.10
C THR A 5 21.49 21.42 10.53
N HIS A 6 20.43 20.93 9.90
CA HIS A 6 19.08 21.12 10.45
C HIS A 6 18.99 20.39 11.79
N ALA A 7 18.55 21.11 12.82
CA ALA A 7 18.20 20.53 14.12
C ALA A 7 17.14 19.43 13.93
N PRO A 8 17.11 18.39 14.78
CA PRO A 8 16.12 17.33 14.69
C PRO A 8 14.72 17.95 14.71
N ALA A 9 13.90 17.61 13.71
CA ALA A 9 12.54 18.10 13.61
C ALA A 9 11.76 17.78 14.90
N ASP A 10 10.93 18.71 15.39
CA ASP A 10 10.08 18.47 16.55
C ASP A 10 9.15 17.28 16.24
N LEU A 11 9.44 16.14 16.84
CA LEU A 11 8.65 14.93 16.72
C LEU A 11 7.50 15.00 17.72
N GLY A 12 6.29 14.90 17.19
CA GLY A 12 5.05 14.89 17.95
C GLY A 12 4.53 13.49 18.19
N TRP A 13 3.75 13.35 19.26
CA TRP A 13 2.95 12.16 19.53
C TRP A 13 1.49 12.52 19.53
N LYS A 14 0.70 11.77 18.76
CA LYS A 14 -0.77 11.91 18.72
C LYS A 14 -1.38 10.63 19.25
N PRO A 15 -2.38 10.71 20.15
CA PRO A 15 -3.16 9.54 20.51
C PRO A 15 -3.72 8.88 19.26
N HIS A 16 -3.55 7.57 19.19
CA HIS A 16 -4.08 6.70 18.16
C HIS A 16 -4.70 5.47 18.83
N TRP A 17 -5.37 4.63 18.06
CA TRP A 17 -6.01 3.43 18.58
C TRP A 17 -5.74 2.26 17.65
N LEU A 18 -5.22 1.18 18.22
CA LEU A 18 -5.01 -0.08 17.51
C LEU A 18 -6.14 -1.04 17.88
N THR A 19 -6.72 -1.70 16.89
CA THR A 19 -7.68 -2.78 17.12
C THR A 19 -6.93 -4.10 17.16
N GLN A 20 -6.98 -4.80 18.29
CA GLN A 20 -6.41 -6.12 18.47
C GLN A 20 -7.52 -7.14 18.72
N ARG A 21 -7.35 -8.39 18.27
CA ARG A 21 -8.26 -9.47 18.66
C ARG A 21 -8.05 -9.86 20.13
N ASP A 22 -9.13 -10.18 20.83
CA ASP A 22 -9.11 -10.56 22.25
C ASP A 22 -8.86 -12.07 22.49
N GLY A 23 -8.65 -12.85 21.43
CA GLY A 23 -8.48 -14.30 21.50
C GLY A 23 -9.79 -15.09 21.75
N ARG A 24 -10.95 -14.43 21.84
CA ARG A 24 -12.28 -15.04 22.05
C ARG A 24 -13.27 -14.72 20.91
N GLY A 25 -12.77 -14.17 19.82
CA GLY A 25 -13.56 -13.77 18.66
C GLY A 25 -14.06 -12.33 18.71
N GLY A 26 -13.75 -11.58 19.76
CA GLY A 26 -14.02 -10.15 19.89
C GLY A 26 -12.82 -9.27 19.50
N TRP A 27 -13.03 -7.96 19.57
CA TRP A 27 -12.03 -6.93 19.32
C TRP A 27 -11.88 -6.04 20.54
N ILE A 28 -10.65 -5.68 20.87
CA ILE A 28 -10.31 -4.67 21.87
C ILE A 28 -9.60 -3.51 21.19
N MET A 29 -9.95 -2.29 21.59
CA MET A 29 -9.22 -1.09 21.20
C MET A 29 -8.15 -0.81 22.24
N LEU A 30 -6.90 -0.81 21.80
CA LEU A 30 -5.76 -0.43 22.61
C LEU A 30 -5.39 1.02 22.31
N PRO A 31 -5.18 1.85 23.34
CA PRO A 31 -4.57 3.15 23.13
C PRO A 31 -3.16 2.96 22.57
N ALA A 32 -2.85 3.71 21.52
CA ALA A 32 -1.55 3.77 20.90
C ALA A 32 -1.16 5.24 20.73
N GLN A 33 0.06 5.47 20.26
CA GLN A 33 0.47 6.80 19.82
C GLN A 33 1.09 6.66 18.43
N CYS A 34 0.69 7.52 17.51
CA CYS A 34 1.41 7.68 16.25
C CYS A 34 2.45 8.79 16.43
N ARG A 35 3.70 8.49 16.05
CA ARG A 35 4.76 9.48 15.97
C ARG A 35 4.62 10.20 14.64
N PHE A 36 4.65 11.52 14.66
CA PHE A 36 4.55 12.32 13.45
C PHE A 36 5.52 13.49 13.52
N VAL A 37 5.98 13.96 12.38
CA VAL A 37 6.79 15.17 12.29
C VAL A 37 5.84 16.37 12.35
N HIS A 38 6.06 17.29 13.29
CA HIS A 38 5.33 18.56 13.28
C HIS A 38 5.77 19.36 12.04
N HIS A 39 4.82 19.63 11.14
CA HIS A 39 5.00 20.66 10.13
C HIS A 39 4.29 21.93 10.62
N THR A 40 5.07 22.92 11.01
CA THR A 40 4.63 24.29 11.23
C THR A 40 5.51 25.20 10.39
N ASP A 41 4.87 25.99 9.53
CA ASP A 41 5.49 27.23 9.05
C ASP A 41 4.92 28.40 9.86
N GLU A 42 5.69 29.48 9.96
CA GLU A 42 5.34 30.67 10.75
C GLU A 42 3.97 31.25 10.35
N VAL A 43 3.61 31.10 9.07
CA VAL A 43 2.32 31.54 8.53
C VAL A 43 1.17 30.68 9.08
N SER A 44 1.32 29.36 9.13
CA SER A 44 0.32 28.44 9.66
C SER A 44 0.11 28.62 11.17
N GLU A 45 1.16 28.94 11.94
CA GLU A 45 1.00 29.24 13.37
C GLU A 45 0.23 30.54 13.60
N ARG A 46 0.54 31.58 12.83
CA ARG A 46 -0.17 32.86 12.90
C ARG A 46 -1.63 32.73 12.46
N ILE A 47 -1.92 31.87 11.47
CA ILE A 47 -3.31 31.55 11.07
C ILE A 47 -4.02 30.76 12.18
N ARG A 48 -3.38 29.76 12.80
CA ARG A 48 -3.97 28.98 13.91
C ARG A 48 -4.30 29.86 15.11
N ALA A 49 -3.42 30.81 15.46
CA ALA A 49 -3.65 31.76 16.55
C ALA A 49 -4.88 32.68 16.31
N LEU A 50 -5.36 32.77 15.07
CA LEU A 50 -6.51 33.57 14.66
C LEU A 50 -7.68 32.71 14.17
N SER A 51 -7.64 31.38 14.39
CA SER A 51 -8.56 30.42 13.78
C SER A 51 -10.04 30.56 14.18
N ASP A 52 -10.32 31.25 15.29
CA ASP A 52 -11.69 31.57 15.74
C ASP A 52 -12.31 32.77 15.00
N ARG A 53 -11.58 33.41 14.09
CA ARG A 53 -12.03 34.59 13.33
C ARG A 53 -12.47 34.23 11.90
N PRO A 54 -13.38 35.00 11.30
CA PRO A 54 -13.71 34.87 9.87
C PRO A 54 -12.46 34.98 8.99
N VAL A 55 -12.40 34.16 7.93
CA VAL A 55 -11.23 34.07 7.01
C VAL A 55 -10.79 35.42 6.46
N ASP A 56 -11.72 36.31 6.15
CA ASP A 56 -11.41 37.61 5.57
C ASP A 56 -10.74 38.55 6.59
N GLU A 57 -11.06 38.40 7.88
CA GLU A 57 -10.40 39.14 8.97
C GLU A 57 -8.99 38.60 9.23
N VAL A 58 -8.82 37.28 9.18
CA VAL A 58 -7.50 36.65 9.26
C VAL A 58 -6.62 37.09 8.09
N ALA A 59 -7.19 37.15 6.89
CA ALA A 59 -6.51 37.60 5.68
C ALA A 59 -6.05 39.06 5.80
N ALA A 60 -6.93 39.95 6.26
CA ALA A 60 -6.61 41.34 6.52
C ALA A 60 -5.51 41.49 7.59
N ALA A 61 -5.62 40.76 8.71
CA ALA A 61 -4.65 40.83 9.82
C ALA A 61 -3.26 40.32 9.42
N LEU A 62 -3.16 39.44 8.43
CA LEU A 62 -1.90 38.87 7.95
C LEU A 62 -1.39 39.53 6.66
N GLY A 63 -2.12 40.50 6.09
CA GLY A 63 -1.78 41.12 4.81
C GLY A 63 -1.82 40.14 3.63
N MET A 64 -2.70 39.15 3.68
CA MET A 64 -2.82 38.06 2.71
C MET A 64 -4.16 38.14 1.97
N ALA A 65 -4.25 37.51 0.79
CA ALA A 65 -5.54 37.30 0.14
C ALA A 65 -6.33 36.20 0.86
N ALA A 66 -7.66 36.33 0.93
CA ALA A 66 -8.55 35.34 1.57
C ALA A 66 -8.35 33.91 1.01
N ASP A 67 -8.09 33.78 -0.29
CA ASP A 67 -7.82 32.49 -0.92
C ASP A 67 -6.49 31.87 -0.49
N GLN A 68 -5.51 32.67 -0.07
CA GLN A 68 -4.27 32.18 0.53
C GLN A 68 -4.56 31.64 1.93
N VAL A 69 -5.37 32.32 2.74
CA VAL A 69 -5.79 31.84 4.07
C VAL A 69 -6.64 30.56 3.96
N LYS A 70 -7.57 30.48 3.00
CA LYS A 70 -8.38 29.27 2.72
C LYS A 70 -7.52 28.06 2.36
N LYS A 71 -6.40 28.26 1.65
CA LYS A 71 -5.45 27.19 1.30
C LYS A 71 -4.73 26.60 2.53
N HIS A 72 -4.50 27.40 3.57
CA HIS A 72 -3.84 26.97 4.81
C HIS A 72 -4.83 26.43 5.87
N THR A 73 -6.08 26.88 5.84
CA THR A 73 -7.14 26.45 6.78
C THR A 73 -7.91 25.20 6.31
N ARG A 74 -7.92 24.89 5.02
CA ARG A 74 -8.39 23.58 4.55
C ARG A 74 -7.47 22.52 5.13
N THR A 75 -8.02 21.66 5.98
CA THR A 75 -7.39 20.46 6.57
C THR A 75 -6.99 19.48 5.47
N ARG A 76 -6.01 19.84 4.66
CA ARG A 76 -5.14 18.86 4.04
C ARG A 76 -4.16 18.48 5.14
N MET A 77 -4.03 17.19 5.43
CA MET A 77 -2.77 16.68 5.97
C MET A 77 -1.70 17.07 4.95
N GLN A 78 -1.09 18.24 5.17
CA GLN A 78 -0.09 18.78 4.28
C GLN A 78 1.25 18.22 4.74
N TYR A 79 1.67 17.12 4.13
CA TYR A 79 3.10 16.76 4.01
C TYR A 79 3.85 17.75 3.08
N TYR A 80 3.37 18.99 2.91
CA TYR A 80 3.85 19.94 1.93
C TYR A 80 4.85 20.91 2.57
N GLN A 81 6.12 20.51 2.63
CA GLN A 81 7.16 21.51 2.46
C GLN A 81 7.24 21.86 0.97
N ARG A 82 7.42 23.14 0.65
CA ARG A 82 7.54 23.68 -0.71
C ARG A 82 8.74 23.11 -1.50
N ASP A 83 9.66 22.45 -0.79
CA ASP A 83 10.84 21.76 -1.32
C ASP A 83 10.67 20.22 -1.39
N PHE A 84 9.61 19.67 -0.80
CA PHE A 84 9.29 18.24 -0.90
C PHE A 84 8.58 17.97 -2.23
N ARG A 85 9.25 17.21 -3.10
CA ARG A 85 8.57 16.52 -4.21
C ARG A 85 7.48 15.63 -3.60
N ASN A 86 6.24 15.74 -4.08
CA ASN A 86 5.12 14.92 -3.61
C ASN A 86 5.51 13.43 -3.64
N PHE A 87 5.70 12.82 -2.48
CA PHE A 87 6.03 11.40 -2.37
C PHE A 87 4.82 10.62 -1.84
N CYS A 88 4.38 9.60 -2.56
CA CYS A 88 3.39 8.63 -2.08
C CYS A 88 4.09 7.30 -1.76
N PRO A 89 4.12 6.83 -0.50
CA PRO A 89 4.60 5.49 -0.20
C PRO A 89 3.62 4.43 -0.69
N PHE A 90 4.15 3.33 -1.23
CA PHE A 90 3.38 2.17 -1.73
C PHE A 90 3.84 0.83 -1.13
N GLY A 91 5.06 0.75 -0.61
CA GLY A 91 5.55 -0.47 0.03
C GLY A 91 6.77 -0.23 0.91
N ILE A 92 6.89 -1.02 1.97
CA ILE A 92 8.02 -1.01 2.89
C ILE A 92 8.46 -2.45 3.17
N ALA A 93 9.76 -2.68 3.25
CA ALA A 93 10.30 -3.98 3.60
C ALA A 93 11.52 -3.84 4.51
N GLN A 94 11.65 -4.75 5.48
CA GLN A 94 12.91 -4.95 6.20
C GLN A 94 13.75 -5.99 5.45
N MET A 95 15.04 -5.69 5.29
CA MET A 95 16.01 -6.56 4.64
C MET A 95 16.83 -7.34 5.70
N ASP A 96 17.51 -8.40 5.27
CA ASP A 96 18.30 -9.26 6.15
C ASP A 96 19.62 -8.64 6.63
N ASN A 97 20.01 -7.49 6.07
CA ASN A 97 21.07 -6.64 6.63
C ASN A 97 20.59 -5.68 7.75
N GLY A 98 19.30 -5.74 8.10
CA GLY A 98 18.68 -4.90 9.14
C GLY A 98 18.15 -3.55 8.66
N GLU A 99 18.49 -3.10 7.44
CA GLU A 99 17.97 -1.86 6.88
C GLU A 99 16.50 -1.99 6.46
N LEU A 100 15.76 -0.89 6.50
CA LEU A 100 14.45 -0.74 5.89
C LEU A 100 14.58 -0.09 4.51
N ILE A 101 13.73 -0.50 3.58
CA ILE A 101 13.53 0.15 2.29
C ILE A 101 12.06 0.58 2.16
N LEU A 102 11.85 1.82 1.75
CA LEU A 102 10.54 2.40 1.46
C LEU A 102 10.48 2.74 -0.03
N ALA A 103 9.50 2.21 -0.76
CA ALA A 103 9.26 2.53 -2.16
C ALA A 103 7.99 3.36 -2.33
N GLY A 104 8.03 4.28 -3.29
CA GLY A 104 6.90 5.11 -3.62
C GLY A 104 7.06 5.86 -4.93
N VAL A 105 6.19 6.84 -5.17
CA VAL A 105 6.22 7.67 -6.37
C VAL A 105 6.47 9.13 -6.04
N LEU A 106 7.31 9.78 -6.84
CA LEU A 106 7.47 11.23 -6.86
C LEU A 106 6.52 11.85 -7.90
N ASP A 107 6.08 13.08 -7.64
CA ASP A 107 5.39 13.97 -8.57
C ASP A 107 4.05 13.42 -9.10
N GLN A 108 3.08 13.18 -8.19
CA GLN A 108 1.72 12.68 -8.50
C GLN A 108 0.88 13.54 -9.47
N SER A 109 1.37 14.70 -9.92
CA SER A 109 0.59 15.66 -10.71
C SER A 109 0.57 15.37 -12.23
N SER A 110 1.10 14.24 -12.70
CA SER A 110 1.14 13.92 -14.14
C SER A 110 1.15 12.42 -14.40
N SER A 111 0.90 12.01 -15.65
CA SER A 111 1.04 10.65 -16.20
C SER A 111 2.48 10.08 -16.18
N ARG A 112 3.31 10.57 -15.27
CA ARG A 112 4.74 10.26 -15.15
C ARG A 112 5.13 10.13 -13.68
N GLU A 113 4.32 9.42 -12.89
CA GLU A 113 4.70 8.99 -11.54
C GLU A 113 6.10 8.37 -11.59
N LYS A 114 7.09 8.96 -10.91
CA LYS A 114 8.48 8.48 -10.95
C LYS A 114 8.75 7.62 -9.74
N THR A 115 9.01 6.34 -9.96
CA THR A 115 9.36 5.42 -8.88
C THR A 115 10.64 5.86 -8.17
N ALA A 116 10.58 5.93 -6.84
CA ALA A 116 11.71 6.31 -5.98
C ALA A 116 11.73 5.46 -4.70
N MET A 117 12.91 5.39 -4.09
CA MET A 117 13.16 4.64 -2.86
C MET A 117 13.93 5.47 -1.83
N ALA A 118 13.68 5.22 -0.56
CA ALA A 118 14.50 5.69 0.55
C ALA A 118 14.87 4.52 1.46
N PHE A 119 15.94 4.68 2.23
CA PHE A 119 16.49 3.65 3.09
C PHE A 119 16.64 4.17 4.50
N SER A 120 16.48 3.29 5.49
CA SER A 120 16.75 3.58 6.90
C SER A 120 17.62 2.49 7.49
N ALA A 121 18.63 2.89 8.26
CA ALA A 121 19.52 1.99 8.98
C ALA A 121 19.21 1.91 10.49
N ASP A 122 18.21 2.64 10.96
CA ASP A 122 17.90 2.85 12.38
C ASP A 122 16.43 2.56 12.71
N GLY A 123 15.82 1.63 11.97
CA GLY A 123 14.44 1.19 12.24
C GLY A 123 13.37 2.20 11.81
N GLY A 124 13.71 3.14 10.93
CA GLY A 124 12.79 4.12 10.37
C GLY A 124 12.80 5.47 11.10
N GLU A 125 13.70 5.66 12.07
CA GLU A 125 13.89 6.93 12.79
C GLU A 125 14.42 8.02 11.86
N THR A 126 15.39 7.67 11.00
CA THR A 126 15.90 8.53 9.94
C THR A 126 15.90 7.81 8.58
N TRP A 127 15.79 8.60 7.51
CA TRP A 127 15.72 8.11 6.15
C TRP A 127 16.73 8.84 5.26
N SER A 128 17.32 8.09 4.31
CA SER A 128 18.10 8.67 3.23
C SER A 128 17.25 9.58 2.34
N ASP A 129 17.90 10.42 1.54
CA ASP A 129 17.23 11.11 0.43
C ASP A 129 16.51 10.12 -0.50
N LEU A 130 15.41 10.58 -1.11
CA LEU A 130 14.65 9.82 -2.10
C LEU A 130 15.46 9.64 -3.39
N GLN A 131 15.74 8.40 -3.73
CA GLN A 131 16.50 8.00 -4.92
C GLN A 131 15.56 7.53 -6.01
N ARG A 132 15.53 8.23 -7.14
CA ARG A 132 14.76 7.80 -8.32
C ARG A 132 15.40 6.56 -8.93
N ILE A 133 14.58 5.56 -9.24
CA ILE A 133 15.04 4.34 -9.91
C ILE A 133 15.17 4.60 -11.42
N GLY A 134 16.36 4.98 -11.87
CA GLY A 134 16.64 5.21 -13.29
C GLY A 134 15.76 6.28 -13.94
N ARG A 135 15.94 6.47 -15.26
CA ARG A 135 15.16 7.45 -16.04
C ARG A 135 13.92 6.86 -16.71
N SER A 136 13.84 5.53 -16.81
CA SER A 136 12.84 4.78 -17.57
C SER A 136 11.92 3.92 -16.70
N VAL A 137 11.98 4.08 -15.36
CA VAL A 137 11.03 3.45 -14.43
C VAL A 137 10.01 4.47 -13.98
N TYR A 138 8.75 4.08 -14.09
CA TYR A 138 7.57 4.91 -13.83
C TYR A 138 6.50 4.07 -13.13
N GLY A 139 5.49 4.74 -12.60
CA GLY A 139 4.36 4.10 -11.94
C GLY A 139 4.64 3.68 -10.50
N ARG A 140 3.61 3.11 -9.89
CA ARG A 140 3.56 2.73 -8.48
C ARG A 140 4.40 1.48 -8.24
N PRO A 141 5.36 1.48 -7.28
CA PRO A 141 6.16 0.30 -6.97
C PRO A 141 5.34 -0.68 -6.11
N MET A 142 4.51 -1.48 -6.76
CA MET A 142 3.65 -2.45 -6.09
C MET A 142 4.43 -3.72 -5.72
N GLY A 143 4.08 -4.36 -4.60
CA GLY A 143 4.68 -5.66 -4.23
C GLY A 143 6.13 -5.62 -3.77
N LEU A 144 6.63 -4.47 -3.29
CA LEU A 144 8.00 -4.41 -2.74
C LEU A 144 8.18 -5.47 -1.65
N THR A 145 9.06 -6.43 -1.91
CA THR A 145 9.26 -7.60 -1.04
C THR A 145 10.74 -7.97 -0.98
N SER A 146 11.26 -8.16 0.23
CA SER A 146 12.59 -8.75 0.46
C SER A 146 12.53 -10.26 0.23
N LEU A 147 13.48 -10.81 -0.51
CA LEU A 147 13.62 -12.25 -0.76
C LEU A 147 14.76 -12.88 0.05
N GLY A 148 15.50 -12.07 0.82
CA GLY A 148 16.70 -12.49 1.56
C GLY A 148 17.95 -12.56 0.69
N GLY A 149 19.13 -12.59 1.30
CA GLY A 149 20.42 -12.54 0.63
C GLY A 149 20.65 -11.23 -0.14
N GLY A 150 20.03 -10.13 0.28
CA GLY A 150 20.02 -8.87 -0.46
C GLY A 150 19.18 -8.85 -1.74
N GLU A 151 18.41 -9.90 -2.03
CA GLU A 151 17.48 -9.91 -3.16
C GLU A 151 16.14 -9.23 -2.81
N LEU A 152 15.61 -8.44 -3.73
CA LEU A 152 14.28 -7.83 -3.62
C LEU A 152 13.54 -7.88 -4.95
N ILE A 153 12.21 -7.85 -4.87
CA ILE A 153 11.30 -7.73 -6.00
C ILE A 153 10.32 -6.58 -5.78
N PHE A 154 9.95 -5.87 -6.86
CA PHE A 154 8.74 -5.04 -6.93
C PHE A 154 8.24 -4.99 -8.37
N SER A 155 7.03 -4.50 -8.59
CA SER A 155 6.45 -4.26 -9.92
C SER A 155 6.24 -2.78 -10.19
N ALA A 156 6.58 -2.33 -11.39
CA ALA A 156 6.30 -0.97 -11.87
C ALA A 156 6.34 -0.95 -13.42
N GLU A 157 6.18 0.22 -14.01
CA GLU A 157 6.25 0.39 -15.47
C GLU A 157 7.67 0.67 -15.95
N ALA A 158 8.05 0.04 -17.07
CA ALA A 158 9.34 0.24 -17.71
C ALA A 158 9.19 0.74 -19.15
N GLY A 159 9.82 1.86 -19.47
CA GLY A 159 9.84 2.45 -20.81
C GLY A 159 9.89 3.98 -20.79
N THR A 160 10.06 4.59 -21.97
CA THR A 160 10.03 6.05 -22.09
C THR A 160 8.59 6.55 -21.90
N GLY A 161 8.31 7.15 -20.74
CA GLY A 161 7.02 7.81 -20.47
C GLY A 161 5.90 6.93 -19.90
N GLY A 162 6.21 5.82 -19.24
CA GLY A 162 5.21 4.90 -18.66
C GLY A 162 4.91 3.71 -19.57
N GLY A 163 5.85 2.76 -19.64
CA GLY A 163 5.78 1.63 -20.56
C GLY A 163 5.02 0.42 -20.00
N LYS A 164 5.38 -0.79 -20.43
CA LYS A 164 4.69 -2.01 -19.96
C LYS A 164 5.03 -2.27 -18.49
N PRO A 165 4.06 -2.70 -17.65
CA PRO A 165 4.37 -3.13 -16.31
C PRO A 165 5.23 -4.41 -16.33
N VAL A 166 6.25 -4.41 -15.49
CA VAL A 166 7.27 -5.44 -15.31
C VAL A 166 7.60 -5.58 -13.83
N ARG A 167 8.17 -6.72 -13.45
CA ARG A 167 8.83 -6.93 -12.17
C ARG A 167 10.29 -6.56 -12.28
N PHE A 168 10.82 -5.85 -11.29
CA PHE A 168 12.22 -5.50 -11.14
C PHE A 168 12.83 -6.31 -10.00
N PHE A 169 14.11 -6.66 -10.16
CA PHE A 169 14.85 -7.44 -9.18
C PHE A 169 16.16 -6.73 -8.82
N SER A 170 16.44 -6.68 -7.53
CA SER A 170 17.72 -6.26 -6.96
C SER A 170 18.44 -7.47 -6.38
N LYS A 171 19.78 -7.40 -6.34
CA LYS A 171 20.68 -8.38 -5.68
C LYS A 171 21.65 -7.72 -4.71
N ASP A 172 21.39 -6.46 -4.38
CA ASP A 172 22.29 -5.57 -3.68
C ASP A 172 21.53 -4.67 -2.72
N TYR A 173 20.52 -5.21 -2.02
CA TYR A 173 19.74 -4.47 -1.01
C TYR A 173 19.04 -3.24 -1.59
N GLY A 174 18.53 -3.35 -2.81
CA GLY A 174 17.74 -2.32 -3.47
C GLY A 174 18.56 -1.17 -4.05
N ARG A 175 19.90 -1.26 -4.02
CA ARG A 175 20.78 -0.21 -4.57
C ARG A 175 20.73 -0.17 -6.09
N THR A 176 20.57 -1.31 -6.76
CA THR A 176 20.39 -1.38 -8.21
C THR A 176 19.31 -2.38 -8.64
N TRP A 177 18.69 -2.09 -9.80
CA TRP A 177 17.53 -2.83 -10.33
C TRP A 177 17.76 -3.15 -11.81
N ARG A 178 18.61 -4.14 -12.08
CA ARG A 178 19.09 -4.44 -13.45
C ARG A 178 18.30 -5.53 -14.14
N GLU A 179 17.78 -6.49 -13.37
CA GLU A 179 16.99 -7.59 -13.88
C GLU A 179 15.50 -7.20 -13.87
N ARG A 180 14.80 -7.55 -14.95
CA ARG A 180 13.35 -7.32 -15.06
C ARG A 180 12.67 -8.38 -15.92
N HIS A 181 11.44 -8.72 -15.55
CA HIS A 181 10.61 -9.70 -16.25
C HIS A 181 9.19 -9.13 -16.47
N PRO A 182 8.48 -9.44 -17.56
CA PRO A 182 7.09 -9.04 -17.75
C PRO A 182 6.21 -9.46 -16.56
N LEU A 183 5.11 -8.74 -16.31
CA LEU A 183 4.08 -9.29 -15.44
C LEU A 183 3.51 -10.60 -16.03
N PRO A 184 3.12 -11.55 -15.16
CA PRO A 184 2.51 -12.81 -15.56
C PRO A 184 1.11 -12.56 -16.11
N GLU A 185 0.69 -13.41 -17.06
CA GLU A 185 -0.65 -13.39 -17.64
C GLU A 185 -1.48 -14.51 -16.99
N SER A 186 -2.72 -14.18 -16.64
CA SER A 186 -3.74 -15.13 -16.21
C SER A 186 -4.28 -15.95 -17.39
N SER A 187 -4.88 -17.09 -17.10
CA SER A 187 -5.65 -17.91 -18.05
C SER A 187 -6.79 -17.14 -18.73
N MET A 188 -7.25 -16.03 -18.13
CA MET A 188 -8.25 -15.13 -18.70
C MET A 188 -7.66 -14.12 -19.72
N GLY A 189 -6.38 -14.25 -20.08
CA GLY A 189 -5.73 -13.41 -21.08
C GLY A 189 -5.44 -11.98 -20.60
N ARG A 190 -5.42 -11.77 -19.29
CA ARG A 190 -5.11 -10.48 -18.65
C ARG A 190 -3.91 -10.60 -17.75
N ARG A 191 -3.13 -9.53 -17.63
CA ARG A 191 -2.03 -9.46 -16.68
C ARG A 191 -2.58 -9.52 -15.26
N ILE A 192 -1.86 -10.23 -14.40
CA ILE A 192 -2.16 -10.27 -12.97
C ILE A 192 -1.58 -8.98 -12.38
N ASN A 193 -2.46 -8.02 -12.08
CA ASN A 193 -2.04 -6.74 -11.51
C ASN A 193 -1.94 -6.91 -10.00
N THR A 194 -0.72 -7.05 -9.49
CA THR A 194 -0.52 -7.14 -8.04
C THR A 194 -0.56 -5.76 -7.41
N GLU A 195 -1.38 -5.66 -6.37
CA GLU A 195 -1.30 -4.61 -5.36
C GLU A 195 -1.29 -5.25 -3.98
N GLY A 196 -0.48 -4.72 -3.05
CA GLY A 196 -0.20 -5.34 -1.74
C GLY A 196 1.17 -6.02 -1.67
N SER A 197 1.48 -6.68 -0.56
CA SER A 197 2.72 -7.43 -0.32
C SER A 197 2.63 -8.88 -0.78
N TYR A 198 3.76 -9.44 -1.23
CA TYR A 198 3.85 -10.87 -1.52
C TYR A 198 4.02 -11.66 -0.23
N LEU A 199 3.45 -12.87 -0.18
CA LEU A 199 3.81 -13.85 0.83
C LEU A 199 5.15 -14.47 0.45
N VAL A 200 6.06 -14.61 1.42
CA VAL A 200 7.36 -15.27 1.21
C VAL A 200 7.56 -16.35 2.25
N ASP A 201 7.65 -17.59 1.79
CA ASP A 201 8.14 -18.71 2.58
C ASP A 201 9.67 -18.73 2.51
N ARG A 202 10.32 -18.90 3.65
CA ARG A 202 11.78 -18.85 3.79
C ARG A 202 12.36 -20.15 4.31
N ASP A 203 13.58 -20.47 3.89
CA ASP A 203 14.38 -21.50 4.53
C ASP A 203 15.02 -21.01 5.84
N GLY A 204 15.75 -21.90 6.53
CA GLY A 204 16.43 -21.58 7.80
C GLY A 204 17.52 -20.52 7.70
N SER A 205 17.95 -20.13 6.49
CA SER A 205 18.89 -19.03 6.26
C SER A 205 18.19 -17.69 6.00
N GLY A 206 16.86 -17.66 5.96
CA GLY A 206 16.06 -16.47 5.65
C GLY A 206 15.88 -16.21 4.15
N ARG A 207 16.36 -17.10 3.27
CA ARG A 207 16.17 -16.99 1.83
C ARG A 207 14.79 -17.47 1.42
N ALA A 208 14.17 -16.78 0.47
CA ALA A 208 12.91 -17.18 -0.14
C ALA A 208 13.03 -18.54 -0.83
N VAL A 209 12.12 -19.46 -0.53
CA VAL A 209 11.95 -20.76 -1.22
C VAL A 209 10.65 -20.82 -2.00
N ARG A 210 9.64 -20.04 -1.61
CA ARG A 210 8.38 -19.93 -2.32
C ARG A 210 7.77 -18.55 -2.10
N ILE A 211 7.17 -17.98 -3.13
CA ILE A 211 6.54 -16.66 -3.10
C ILE A 211 5.12 -16.80 -3.63
N ALA A 212 4.15 -16.19 -2.95
CA ALA A 212 2.80 -16.00 -3.47
C ALA A 212 2.61 -14.53 -3.83
N ALA A 213 2.26 -14.26 -5.09
CA ALA A 213 1.80 -12.93 -5.50
C ALA A 213 0.29 -12.99 -5.70
N PHE A 214 -0.40 -12.05 -5.05
CA PHE A 214 -1.82 -11.82 -5.24
C PHE A 214 -2.02 -10.85 -6.43
N GLY A 215 -3.17 -10.87 -7.09
CA GLY A 215 -3.53 -9.79 -8.00
C GLY A 215 -4.93 -9.88 -8.58
N TRP A 216 -5.36 -8.74 -9.13
CA TRP A 216 -6.61 -8.64 -9.87
C TRP A 216 -6.47 -9.24 -11.27
N MET A 217 -7.48 -10.00 -11.67
CA MET A 217 -7.52 -10.79 -12.91
C MET A 217 -8.86 -10.64 -13.64
N GLY A 218 -9.50 -9.47 -13.56
CA GLY A 218 -10.82 -9.26 -14.13
C GLY A 218 -10.90 -9.53 -15.65
N PRO A 219 -12.05 -10.03 -16.16
CA PRO A 219 -12.25 -10.32 -17.57
C PRO A 219 -12.18 -9.05 -18.44
N LYS A 220 -12.08 -9.23 -19.77
CA LYS A 220 -11.84 -8.11 -20.70
C LYS A 220 -12.95 -7.06 -20.68
N ASP A 221 -14.18 -7.48 -20.42
CA ASP A 221 -15.43 -6.75 -20.45
C ASP A 221 -15.95 -6.35 -19.05
N TYR A 222 -15.10 -6.43 -18.02
CA TYR A 222 -15.41 -5.98 -16.66
C TYR A 222 -15.89 -4.51 -16.60
N ARG A 223 -17.04 -4.26 -15.94
CA ARG A 223 -17.64 -2.94 -15.74
C ARG A 223 -17.70 -2.57 -14.26
N TYR A 224 -16.75 -1.77 -13.82
CA TYR A 224 -16.77 -1.17 -12.49
C TYR A 224 -17.91 -0.14 -12.32
N PRO A 225 -18.63 -0.10 -11.18
CA PRO A 225 -18.54 -0.98 -9.99
C PRO A 225 -19.55 -2.13 -10.00
N VAL A 226 -20.10 -2.52 -11.15
CA VAL A 226 -21.28 -3.40 -11.23
C VAL A 226 -20.89 -4.87 -11.31
N ASP A 227 -19.89 -5.21 -12.12
CA ASP A 227 -19.44 -6.58 -12.28
C ASP A 227 -18.54 -6.97 -11.09
N ALA A 228 -18.51 -8.26 -10.73
CA ALA A 228 -17.65 -8.76 -9.66
C ALA A 228 -16.18 -8.69 -10.06
N ALA A 229 -15.31 -8.19 -9.19
CA ALA A 229 -13.87 -8.36 -9.37
C ALA A 229 -13.47 -9.82 -9.16
N VAL A 230 -12.46 -10.25 -9.93
CA VAL A 230 -11.85 -11.57 -9.78
C VAL A 230 -10.42 -11.37 -9.30
N GLY A 231 -10.17 -11.77 -8.06
CA GLY A 231 -8.86 -11.75 -7.43
C GLY A 231 -8.39 -13.17 -7.14
N GLY A 232 -7.08 -13.34 -7.05
CA GLY A 232 -6.45 -14.63 -6.86
C GLY A 232 -4.97 -14.48 -6.66
N PHE A 233 -4.26 -15.60 -6.66
CA PHE A 233 -2.83 -15.63 -6.43
C PHE A 233 -2.17 -16.75 -7.21
N HIS A 234 -0.85 -16.72 -7.28
CA HIS A 234 -0.04 -17.78 -7.86
C HIS A 234 1.29 -17.92 -7.14
N TRP A 235 1.96 -19.04 -7.40
CA TRP A 235 3.19 -19.41 -6.72
C TRP A 235 4.39 -19.29 -7.63
N SER A 236 5.51 -18.85 -7.06
CA SER A 236 6.83 -18.93 -7.65
C SER A 236 7.77 -19.67 -6.72
N SER A 237 8.62 -20.54 -7.27
CA SER A 237 9.67 -21.27 -6.54
C SER A 237 11.09 -20.90 -7.00
N ASP A 238 11.23 -19.86 -7.83
CA ASP A 238 12.51 -19.42 -8.43
C ASP A 238 12.83 -17.94 -8.16
N GLY A 239 12.29 -17.43 -7.04
CA GLY A 239 12.47 -16.05 -6.62
C GLY A 239 11.60 -15.06 -7.39
N GLY A 240 10.51 -15.50 -8.01
CA GLY A 240 9.53 -14.62 -8.67
C GLY A 240 9.75 -14.46 -10.17
N ARG A 241 10.59 -15.28 -10.81
CA ARG A 241 10.91 -15.20 -12.24
C ARG A 241 9.86 -15.94 -13.08
N THR A 242 9.47 -17.13 -12.64
CA THR A 242 8.37 -17.92 -13.22
C THR A 242 7.29 -18.20 -12.19
N TRP A 243 6.07 -18.45 -12.68
CA TRP A 243 4.87 -18.54 -11.88
C TRP A 243 4.00 -19.71 -12.32
N SER A 244 3.34 -20.33 -11.35
CA SER A 244 2.30 -21.33 -11.59
C SER A 244 1.08 -20.72 -12.28
N ALA A 245 0.14 -21.58 -12.68
CA ALA A 245 -1.22 -21.15 -12.95
C ALA A 245 -1.80 -20.43 -11.71
N GLU A 246 -2.69 -19.48 -11.95
CA GLU A 246 -3.41 -18.79 -10.89
C GLU A 246 -4.41 -19.68 -10.18
N ILE A 247 -4.66 -19.33 -8.92
CA ILE A 247 -5.70 -19.87 -8.06
C ILE A 247 -6.63 -18.70 -7.75
N CYS A 248 -7.88 -18.80 -8.17
CA CYS A 248 -8.96 -17.86 -7.87
C CYS A 248 -10.00 -18.58 -7.00
N PRO A 249 -9.91 -18.48 -5.66
CA PRO A 249 -10.85 -19.15 -4.77
C PRO A 249 -12.30 -18.72 -5.05
N THR A 250 -13.20 -19.69 -5.23
CA THR A 250 -14.62 -19.41 -5.46
C THR A 250 -15.29 -18.79 -4.24
N GLU A 251 -14.75 -19.05 -3.05
CA GLU A 251 -15.15 -18.52 -1.75
C GLU A 251 -14.88 -17.02 -1.61
N TRP A 252 -14.17 -16.43 -2.57
CA TRP A 252 -13.93 -14.99 -2.64
C TRP A 252 -14.97 -14.24 -3.47
N THR A 253 -15.99 -14.94 -3.96
CA THR A 253 -17.14 -14.36 -4.64
C THR A 253 -18.41 -14.60 -3.81
N TRP A 254 -19.30 -13.61 -3.73
CA TRP A 254 -20.58 -13.71 -3.04
C TRP A 254 -21.69 -12.93 -3.73
N GLU A 255 -22.93 -13.22 -3.34
CA GLU A 255 -24.10 -12.48 -3.80
C GLU A 255 -24.49 -11.39 -2.79
N GLU A 256 -24.83 -10.20 -3.30
CA GLU A 256 -25.42 -9.12 -2.53
C GLU A 256 -26.78 -8.74 -3.14
N MET A 257 -27.82 -8.62 -2.31
CA MET A 257 -29.11 -8.09 -2.75
C MET A 257 -29.29 -6.63 -2.31
N PHE A 258 -29.65 -5.77 -3.26
CA PHE A 258 -29.97 -4.37 -3.00
C PHE A 258 -31.07 -3.89 -3.96
N GLU A 259 -32.09 -3.21 -3.41
CA GLU A 259 -33.23 -2.66 -4.18
C GLU A 259 -33.89 -3.67 -5.14
N GLY A 260 -34.03 -4.93 -4.70
CA GLY A 260 -34.67 -5.99 -5.48
C GLY A 260 -33.83 -6.54 -6.63
N ARG A 261 -32.54 -6.21 -6.68
CA ARG A 261 -31.57 -6.77 -7.64
C ARG A 261 -30.47 -7.54 -6.91
N THR A 262 -30.01 -8.63 -7.52
CA THR A 262 -28.87 -9.40 -7.06
C THR A 262 -27.62 -8.97 -7.82
N TYR A 263 -26.53 -8.74 -7.10
CA TYR A 263 -25.22 -8.36 -7.58
C TYR A 263 -24.22 -9.45 -7.21
N GLN A 264 -23.39 -9.87 -8.15
CA GLN A 264 -22.22 -10.71 -7.86
C GLN A 264 -21.07 -9.81 -7.43
N ARG A 265 -20.35 -10.19 -6.39
CA ARG A 265 -19.31 -9.39 -5.74
C ARG A 265 -18.09 -10.23 -5.45
N GLY A 266 -16.92 -9.62 -5.51
CA GLY A 266 -15.66 -10.30 -5.31
C GLY A 266 -14.57 -9.40 -4.74
N VAL A 267 -13.34 -9.78 -5.05
CA VAL A 267 -12.12 -9.14 -4.53
C VAL A 267 -11.16 -8.79 -5.66
N SER A 268 -10.35 -7.75 -5.49
CA SER A 268 -9.49 -7.22 -6.56
C SER A 268 -8.01 -7.17 -6.17
N GLU A 269 -7.68 -6.53 -5.06
CA GLU A 269 -6.32 -6.23 -4.58
C GLU A 269 -6.09 -6.84 -3.20
N GLY A 270 -4.85 -7.09 -2.78
CA GLY A 270 -4.65 -7.71 -1.48
C GLY A 270 -3.24 -8.17 -1.15
N SER A 271 -3.05 -8.46 0.13
CA SER A 271 -1.80 -8.99 0.67
C SER A 271 -2.03 -10.37 1.29
N LEU A 272 -0.98 -11.18 1.23
CA LEU A 272 -0.94 -12.53 1.80
C LEU A 272 0.16 -12.59 2.85
N VAL A 273 -0.09 -13.27 3.97
CA VAL A 273 0.94 -13.52 4.98
C VAL A 273 0.78 -14.92 5.55
N ARG A 274 1.90 -15.52 5.98
CA ARG A 274 1.87 -16.73 6.80
C ARG A 274 1.77 -16.33 8.28
N ALA A 275 0.71 -16.78 8.94
CA ALA A 275 0.54 -16.61 10.37
C ALA A 275 1.44 -17.58 11.15
N ALA A 276 1.68 -17.31 12.43
CA ALA A 276 2.57 -18.11 13.28
C ALA A 276 2.14 -19.59 13.42
N ASN A 277 0.85 -19.88 13.25
CA ASN A 277 0.31 -21.24 13.25
C ASN A 277 0.44 -21.96 11.89
N GLY A 278 1.11 -21.35 10.91
CA GLY A 278 1.34 -21.91 9.58
C GLY A 278 0.24 -21.65 8.56
N TRP A 279 -0.90 -21.10 8.98
CA TRP A 279 -2.01 -20.74 8.09
C TRP A 279 -1.64 -19.56 7.19
N ILE A 280 -2.31 -19.46 6.05
CA ILE A 280 -2.22 -18.29 5.18
C ILE A 280 -3.41 -17.40 5.46
N VAL A 281 -3.15 -16.12 5.69
CA VAL A 281 -4.17 -15.09 5.84
C VAL A 281 -4.08 -14.12 4.66
N ALA A 282 -5.21 -13.93 3.99
CA ALA A 282 -5.38 -12.94 2.94
C ALA A 282 -6.12 -11.72 3.50
N ALA A 283 -5.59 -10.52 3.25
CA ALA A 283 -6.29 -9.26 3.43
C ALA A 283 -6.63 -8.70 2.05
N LEU A 284 -7.93 -8.59 1.76
CA LEU A 284 -8.47 -8.47 0.41
C LEU A 284 -9.29 -7.21 0.30
N ARG A 285 -9.01 -6.37 -0.68
CA ARG A 285 -9.92 -5.32 -1.14
C ARG A 285 -11.17 -5.99 -1.70
N THR A 286 -12.31 -5.65 -1.13
CA THR A 286 -13.62 -6.12 -1.57
C THR A 286 -14.24 -5.08 -2.47
N ASP A 287 -14.98 -5.53 -3.49
CA ASP A 287 -15.76 -4.62 -4.34
C ASP A 287 -16.59 -3.62 -3.50
N MET A 288 -17.05 -2.55 -4.15
CA MET A 288 -17.94 -1.56 -3.54
C MET A 288 -19.36 -2.11 -3.34
N GLU A 289 -19.86 -2.13 -2.08
CA GLU A 289 -21.25 -2.52 -1.76
C GLU A 289 -22.29 -1.90 -2.72
N ALA A 290 -23.33 -2.64 -3.08
CA ALA A 290 -24.29 -2.24 -4.13
C ALA A 290 -24.97 -0.90 -3.80
N ARG A 291 -25.23 -0.65 -2.51
CA ARG A 291 -25.76 0.63 -2.01
C ARG A 291 -24.86 1.84 -2.27
N HIS A 292 -23.59 1.65 -2.62
CA HIS A 292 -22.60 2.69 -2.90
C HIS A 292 -22.30 2.85 -4.40
N MET A 293 -22.71 1.92 -5.25
CA MET A 293 -22.38 1.91 -6.70
C MET A 293 -22.71 3.21 -7.43
N ARG A 294 -23.78 3.91 -7.03
CA ARG A 294 -24.17 5.21 -7.61
C ARG A 294 -23.12 6.30 -7.49
N PHE A 295 -22.18 6.18 -6.55
CA PHE A 295 -21.14 7.18 -6.30
C PHE A 295 -19.91 6.98 -7.17
N HIS A 296 -19.70 5.79 -7.73
CA HIS A 296 -18.58 5.47 -8.63
C HIS A 296 -17.22 5.90 -8.05
N ASN A 297 -17.02 5.69 -6.75
CA ASN A 297 -15.86 6.20 -6.01
C ASN A 297 -15.11 5.06 -5.32
N ASP A 298 -13.92 4.77 -5.81
CA ASP A 298 -13.02 3.72 -5.31
C ASP A 298 -12.83 3.74 -3.77
N ASN A 299 -12.89 4.91 -3.15
CA ASN A 299 -12.81 5.05 -1.70
C ASN A 299 -13.99 4.42 -0.93
N LEU A 300 -15.02 3.91 -1.62
CA LEU A 300 -16.15 3.20 -1.02
C LEU A 300 -16.03 1.69 -1.14
N GLU A 301 -14.89 1.19 -1.62
CA GLU A 301 -14.53 -0.21 -1.51
C GLU A 301 -14.09 -0.57 -0.09
N GLY A 302 -14.20 -1.86 0.21
CA GLY A 302 -13.99 -2.39 1.55
C GLY A 302 -12.72 -3.23 1.66
N ILE A 303 -12.54 -3.83 2.83
CA ILE A 303 -11.51 -4.82 3.10
C ILE A 303 -12.13 -5.99 3.87
N GLY A 304 -11.79 -7.20 3.43
CA GLY A 304 -12.15 -8.46 4.06
C GLY A 304 -10.94 -9.33 4.30
N ILE A 305 -11.15 -10.42 5.04
CA ILE A 305 -10.13 -11.45 5.27
C ILE A 305 -10.62 -12.82 4.83
N SER A 306 -9.69 -13.64 4.35
CA SER A 306 -9.91 -15.07 4.10
C SER A 306 -8.71 -15.87 4.62
N ILE A 307 -8.96 -17.07 5.12
CA ILE A 307 -7.96 -17.92 5.78
C ILE A 307 -7.89 -19.24 5.02
N SER A 308 -6.66 -19.69 4.78
CA SER A 308 -6.37 -21.07 4.36
C SER A 308 -5.58 -21.78 5.45
N GLU A 309 -6.10 -22.92 5.89
CA GLU A 309 -5.46 -23.76 6.92
C GLU A 309 -4.60 -24.88 6.31
N ASP A 310 -4.62 -25.02 4.98
CA ASP A 310 -4.06 -26.16 4.23
C ASP A 310 -3.09 -25.72 3.12
N ASP A 311 -2.34 -24.65 3.39
CA ASP A 311 -1.30 -24.10 2.52
C ASP A 311 -1.81 -23.57 1.16
N GLY A 312 -2.98 -22.94 1.20
CA GLY A 312 -3.58 -22.24 0.06
C GLY A 312 -4.44 -23.13 -0.84
N ARG A 313 -4.76 -24.36 -0.43
CA ARG A 313 -5.56 -25.30 -1.24
C ARG A 313 -7.06 -25.00 -1.13
N THR A 314 -7.54 -24.74 0.07
CA THR A 314 -8.91 -24.31 0.35
C THR A 314 -8.91 -23.02 1.17
N TRP A 315 -10.00 -22.27 1.07
CA TRP A 315 -10.12 -20.95 1.66
C TRP A 315 -11.46 -20.78 2.35
N SER A 316 -11.47 -20.08 3.49
CA SER A 316 -12.71 -19.63 4.11
C SER A 316 -13.43 -18.61 3.21
N PRO A 317 -14.76 -18.49 3.30
CA PRO A 317 -15.47 -17.32 2.76
C PRO A 317 -14.84 -16.01 3.24
N VAL A 318 -14.94 -14.97 2.42
CA VAL A 318 -14.45 -13.64 2.78
C VAL A 318 -15.28 -13.10 3.94
N ARG A 319 -14.61 -12.80 5.05
CA ARG A 319 -15.20 -12.08 6.17
C ARG A 319 -14.86 -10.59 6.05
N VAL A 320 -15.83 -9.80 5.62
CA VAL A 320 -15.71 -8.34 5.51
C VAL A 320 -15.42 -7.73 6.88
N LEU A 321 -14.34 -6.95 6.98
CA LEU A 321 -13.96 -6.22 8.19
C LEU A 321 -14.45 -4.78 8.15
N PHE A 322 -14.28 -4.13 7.00
CA PHE A 322 -14.81 -2.79 6.76
C PHE A 322 -15.51 -2.79 5.39
N PRO A 323 -16.80 -2.43 5.34
CA PRO A 323 -17.57 -2.48 4.08
C PRO A 323 -17.21 -1.37 3.09
N ALA A 324 -16.58 -0.29 3.57
CA ALA A 324 -16.18 0.87 2.76
C ALA A 324 -15.04 1.65 3.44
N GLY A 325 -14.30 2.45 2.68
CA GLY A 325 -13.38 3.47 3.22
C GLY A 325 -12.03 2.94 3.67
N LYS A 326 -11.76 1.65 3.53
CA LYS A 326 -10.47 1.02 3.84
C LYS A 326 -10.16 -0.01 2.77
N MET A 327 -9.17 0.28 1.94
CA MET A 327 -8.69 -0.57 0.85
C MET A 327 -7.17 -0.44 0.68
N HIS A 328 -6.57 -1.23 -0.21
CA HIS A 328 -5.11 -1.39 -0.39
C HIS A 328 -4.39 -1.89 0.88
N ALA A 329 -4.68 -3.13 1.29
CA ALA A 329 -4.08 -3.72 2.48
C ALA A 329 -2.61 -4.10 2.27
N HIS A 330 -1.76 -3.77 3.26
CA HIS A 330 -0.41 -4.29 3.38
C HIS A 330 -0.26 -5.02 4.70
N LEU A 331 -0.39 -6.35 4.66
CA LEU A 331 -0.40 -7.20 5.84
C LEU A 331 1.03 -7.64 6.20
N LEU A 332 1.40 -7.53 7.48
CA LEU A 332 2.67 -8.00 8.03
C LEU A 332 2.45 -8.92 9.21
N ALA A 333 3.32 -9.93 9.36
CA ALA A 333 3.41 -10.73 10.57
C ALA A 333 4.60 -10.24 11.42
N LEU A 334 4.32 -9.85 12.65
CA LEU A 334 5.32 -9.45 13.64
C LEU A 334 5.98 -10.68 14.29
N PRO A 335 7.16 -10.52 14.93
CA PRO A 335 7.87 -11.63 15.57
C PRO A 335 7.08 -12.34 16.68
N ASP A 336 6.14 -11.65 17.32
CA ASP A 336 5.25 -12.22 18.34
C ASP A 336 4.04 -12.98 17.74
N GLY A 337 3.93 -13.03 16.41
CA GLY A 337 2.83 -13.65 15.68
C GLY A 337 1.62 -12.74 15.46
N THR A 338 1.66 -11.49 15.91
CA THR A 338 0.61 -10.50 15.63
C THR A 338 0.60 -10.14 14.16
N LEU A 339 -0.59 -10.08 13.55
CA LEU A 339 -0.77 -9.56 12.19
C LEU A 339 -1.18 -8.09 12.24
N VAL A 340 -0.53 -7.24 11.44
CA VAL A 340 -0.76 -5.79 11.35
C VAL A 340 -1.13 -5.38 9.94
#